data_AF-A0A2Z4V3B5-F1
#
_entry.id   AF-A0A2Z4V3B5-F1
#
_cell.length_a   1.000
_cell.length_b   1.000
_cell.length_c   1.000
_cell.angle_alpha   90.00
_cell.angle_beta   90.00
_cell.angle_gamma   90.00
#
_symmetry.space_group_name_H-M   'P 1'
#
loop_
_entity.id
_entity.type
_entity.pdbx_description
1 polymer ?
#
loop_
_entity_poly.entity_id
_entity_poly.type
_entity_poly.pdbx_seq_one_letter_code
_entity_poly.pdbx_strand_id
1 'polypeptide(L)'
;MPRMQRKGFHDALMAQWAEGTDTEAARAKAIADLRAGAVPPWGHKHEEIVLTSYLVRERLRRELPDPEREGGRLYVLGFQGLRPVVKVGTTSNPERQFNAYEIQARNLGFALVDGWVSEPLGTRKEVFGQEAYILESLHFVLNGHLIGGRIFEWFHGHDFQRIKELVQEPDQLVMERFGAPAKPTAPGPGE
;
A
#
# COMPACT_ATOMS: atom_id res chain seq x y z
N MET A 1 -1.11 -7.03 -33.34
CA MET A 1 -1.71 -7.89 -32.30
C MET A 1 -2.66 -7.06 -31.44
N PRO A 2 -3.92 -7.47 -31.26
CA PRO A 2 -4.88 -6.75 -30.42
C PRO A 2 -4.40 -6.72 -28.96
N ARG A 3 -4.63 -5.58 -28.29
CA ARG A 3 -4.10 -5.22 -26.96
C ARG A 3 -4.50 -6.22 -25.85
N MET A 4 -5.62 -6.92 -26.01
CA MET A 4 -6.11 -7.97 -25.11
C MET A 4 -5.26 -9.26 -25.15
N GLN A 5 -4.78 -9.69 -26.33
CA GLN A 5 -3.96 -10.91 -26.45
C GLN A 5 -2.59 -10.75 -25.79
N ARG A 6 -2.06 -9.52 -25.72
CA ARG A 6 -0.76 -9.24 -25.10
C ARG A 6 -0.78 -9.30 -23.57
N LYS A 7 -1.88 -8.90 -22.93
CA LYS A 7 -2.00 -8.95 -21.45
C LYS A 7 -2.01 -10.40 -20.97
N GLY A 8 -2.81 -11.25 -21.59
CA GLY A 8 -2.87 -12.69 -21.25
C GLY A 8 -1.53 -13.42 -21.46
N PHE A 9 -0.78 -13.09 -22.53
CA PHE A 9 0.53 -13.70 -22.76
C PHE A 9 1.57 -13.26 -21.70
N HIS A 10 1.61 -11.97 -21.35
CA HIS A 10 2.53 -11.48 -20.33
C HIS A 10 2.21 -12.06 -18.95
N ASP A 11 0.94 -12.08 -18.55
CA ASP A 11 0.52 -12.64 -17.27
C ASP A 11 0.83 -14.14 -17.18
N ALA A 12 0.64 -14.90 -18.27
CA ALA A 12 1.01 -16.32 -18.34
C ALA A 12 2.53 -16.55 -18.22
N LEU A 13 3.34 -15.71 -18.87
CA LEU A 13 4.80 -15.76 -18.76
C LEU A 13 5.28 -15.48 -17.33
N MET A 14 4.70 -14.46 -16.67
CA MET A 14 5.04 -14.11 -15.29
C MET A 14 4.59 -15.20 -14.31
N ALA A 15 3.42 -15.81 -14.52
CA ALA A 15 2.94 -16.94 -13.73
C ALA A 15 3.89 -18.14 -13.83
N GLN A 16 4.28 -18.53 -15.06
CA GLN A 16 5.22 -19.62 -15.29
C GLN A 16 6.57 -19.36 -14.61
N TRP A 17 7.05 -18.12 -14.67
CA TRP A 17 8.31 -17.76 -14.03
C TRP A 17 8.22 -17.78 -12.50
N ALA A 18 7.09 -17.35 -11.94
CA ALA A 18 6.84 -17.42 -10.50
C ALA A 18 6.88 -18.86 -9.95
N GLU A 19 6.42 -19.86 -10.71
CA GLU A 19 6.41 -21.27 -10.29
C GLU A 19 7.82 -21.85 -10.06
N GLY A 20 8.82 -21.35 -10.78
CA GLY A 20 10.21 -21.80 -10.68
C GLY A 20 11.12 -20.90 -9.83
N THR A 21 10.58 -19.84 -9.24
CA THR A 21 11.38 -18.81 -8.57
C THR A 21 11.09 -18.77 -7.07
N ASP A 22 12.14 -18.70 -6.26
CA ASP A 22 12.00 -18.34 -4.85
C ASP A 22 11.52 -16.89 -4.74
N THR A 23 10.23 -16.74 -4.42
CA THR A 23 9.55 -15.44 -4.43
C THR A 23 10.04 -14.50 -3.34
N GLU A 24 10.51 -15.03 -2.21
CA GLU A 24 11.10 -14.22 -1.14
C GLU A 24 12.49 -13.73 -1.53
N ALA A 25 13.31 -14.60 -2.10
CA ALA A 25 14.63 -14.22 -2.61
C ALA A 25 14.52 -13.19 -3.76
N ALA A 26 13.57 -13.38 -4.68
CA ALA A 26 13.29 -12.43 -5.76
C ALA A 26 12.87 -11.05 -5.20
N ARG A 27 11.98 -11.03 -4.21
CA ARG A 27 11.58 -9.78 -3.53
C ARG A 27 12.76 -9.11 -2.84
N ALA A 28 13.59 -9.87 -2.13
CA ALA A 28 14.77 -9.34 -1.44
C ALA A 28 15.76 -8.70 -2.42
N LYS A 29 16.03 -9.38 -3.56
CA LYS A 29 16.88 -8.84 -4.62
C LYS A 29 16.27 -7.59 -5.27
N ALA A 30 14.97 -7.61 -5.59
CA ALA A 30 14.28 -6.45 -6.14
C ALA A 30 14.41 -5.22 -5.24
N ILE A 31 14.19 -5.39 -3.93
CA ILE A 31 14.34 -4.31 -2.95
C ILE A 31 15.78 -3.80 -2.89
N ALA A 32 16.77 -4.71 -2.91
CA ALA A 32 18.18 -4.33 -2.92
C ALA A 32 18.56 -3.52 -4.17
N ASP A 33 18.15 -3.98 -5.36
CA ASP A 33 18.40 -3.29 -6.64
C ASP A 33 17.74 -1.90 -6.66
N LEU A 34 16.51 -1.76 -6.17
CA LEU A 34 15.80 -0.48 -6.08
C LEU A 34 16.51 0.50 -5.13
N ARG A 35 16.98 0.02 -3.98
CA ARG A 35 17.76 0.82 -3.03
C ARG A 35 19.12 1.23 -3.60
N ALA A 36 19.70 0.41 -4.47
CA ALA A 36 20.91 0.74 -5.22
C ALA A 36 20.66 1.71 -6.40
N GLY A 37 19.40 2.09 -6.67
CA GLY A 37 19.05 3.07 -7.69
C GLY A 37 18.73 2.49 -9.05
N ALA A 38 18.27 1.24 -9.13
CA ALA A 38 17.75 0.67 -10.37
C ALA A 38 16.62 1.52 -10.97
N VAL A 39 16.83 2.05 -12.18
CA VAL A 39 15.86 2.90 -12.89
C VAL A 39 15.08 2.13 -13.96
N PRO A 40 13.82 2.49 -14.21
CA PRO A 40 13.04 1.88 -15.28
C PRO A 40 13.50 2.37 -16.67
N PRO A 41 13.21 1.61 -17.75
CA PRO A 41 12.51 0.33 -17.74
C PRO A 41 13.39 -0.79 -17.16
N TRP A 42 12.82 -1.55 -16.22
CA TRP A 42 13.47 -2.72 -15.64
C TRP A 42 13.35 -3.88 -16.64
N GLY A 43 14.34 -3.97 -17.52
CA GLY A 43 14.48 -5.09 -18.46
C GLY A 43 15.13 -6.30 -17.80
N HIS A 44 15.78 -7.14 -18.61
CA HIS A 44 16.39 -8.42 -18.18
C HIS A 44 17.33 -8.36 -16.97
N LYS A 45 17.93 -7.19 -16.69
CA LYS A 45 18.86 -7.01 -15.56
C LYS A 45 18.16 -6.86 -14.20
N HIS A 46 16.89 -6.46 -14.20
CA HIS A 46 16.10 -6.14 -13.01
C HIS A 46 14.75 -6.84 -13.06
N GLU A 47 14.80 -8.06 -13.55
CA GLU A 47 13.68 -8.90 -13.88
C GLU A 47 12.85 -9.19 -12.60
N GLU A 48 13.50 -9.36 -11.46
CA GLU A 48 12.89 -9.61 -10.16
C GLU A 48 12.04 -8.42 -9.67
N ILE A 49 12.35 -7.19 -10.10
CA ILE A 49 11.52 -6.01 -9.77
C ILE A 49 10.13 -6.14 -10.41
N VAL A 50 10.10 -6.55 -11.67
CA VAL A 50 8.86 -6.76 -12.43
C VAL A 50 8.09 -7.95 -11.86
N LEU A 51 8.79 -9.04 -11.53
CA LEU A 51 8.20 -10.20 -10.87
C LEU A 51 7.60 -9.86 -9.51
N THR A 52 8.30 -9.07 -8.69
CA THR A 52 7.80 -8.65 -7.37
C THR A 52 6.50 -7.84 -7.50
N SER A 53 6.46 -6.86 -8.41
CA SER A 53 5.24 -6.06 -8.63
C SER A 53 4.08 -6.92 -9.14
N TYR A 54 4.37 -7.89 -10.02
CA TYR A 54 3.38 -8.86 -10.48
C TYR A 54 2.82 -9.71 -9.33
N LEU A 55 3.68 -10.31 -8.51
CA LEU A 55 3.27 -11.18 -7.40
C LEU A 55 2.41 -10.45 -6.37
N VAL A 56 2.73 -9.18 -6.06
CA VAL A 56 1.91 -8.37 -5.16
C VAL A 56 0.50 -8.16 -5.74
N ARG A 57 0.38 -7.87 -7.04
CA ARG A 57 -0.92 -7.69 -7.68
C ARG A 57 -1.73 -8.97 -7.75
N GLU A 58 -1.10 -10.09 -8.07
CA GLU A 58 -1.77 -11.39 -8.06
C GLU A 58 -2.29 -11.73 -6.66
N ARG A 59 -1.48 -11.51 -5.61
CA ARG A 59 -1.92 -11.68 -4.23
C ARG A 59 -3.13 -10.79 -3.92
N LEU A 60 -3.02 -9.49 -4.20
CA LEU A 60 -4.11 -8.54 -3.98
C LEU A 60 -5.37 -8.95 -4.73
N ARG A 61 -5.26 -9.44 -5.97
CA ARG A 61 -6.42 -9.92 -6.74
C ARG A 61 -7.07 -11.14 -6.08
N ARG A 62 -6.28 -12.10 -5.58
CA ARG A 62 -6.78 -13.29 -4.90
C ARG A 62 -7.44 -13.00 -3.55
N GLU A 63 -7.03 -11.92 -2.89
CA GLU A 63 -7.63 -11.45 -1.63
C GLU A 63 -8.96 -10.73 -1.85
N LEU A 64 -9.27 -10.30 -3.08
CA LEU A 64 -10.56 -9.69 -3.38
C LEU A 64 -11.63 -10.79 -3.54
N PRO A 65 -12.83 -10.62 -2.93
CA PRO A 65 -13.91 -11.58 -3.09
C PRO A 65 -14.39 -11.64 -4.55
N ASP A 66 -14.75 -12.85 -5.00
CA ASP A 66 -15.38 -13.10 -6.29
C ASP A 66 -16.86 -13.54 -6.08
N PRO A 67 -17.88 -12.82 -6.60
CA PRO A 67 -17.78 -11.57 -7.35
C PRO A 67 -17.33 -10.40 -6.47
N GLU A 68 -16.69 -9.42 -7.10
CA GLU A 68 -16.24 -8.19 -6.43
C GLU A 68 -17.45 -7.52 -5.75
N ARG A 69 -17.50 -7.59 -4.41
CA ARG A 69 -18.55 -6.93 -3.64
C ARG A 69 -18.44 -5.42 -3.85
N GLU A 70 -19.55 -4.82 -4.28
CA GLU A 70 -19.68 -3.37 -4.40
C GLU A 70 -19.46 -2.70 -3.04
N GLY A 71 -18.69 -1.61 -3.02
CA GLY A 71 -18.43 -0.83 -1.81
C GLY A 71 -17.11 -0.08 -1.88
N GLY A 72 -16.96 0.89 -0.98
CA GLY A 72 -15.68 1.55 -0.72
C GLY A 72 -14.76 0.63 0.07
N ARG A 73 -13.48 0.62 -0.31
CA ARG A 73 -12.41 -0.10 0.40
C ARG A 73 -11.28 0.87 0.69
N LEU A 74 -10.60 0.65 1.81
CA LEU A 74 -9.29 1.24 2.09
C LEU A 74 -8.21 0.37 1.47
N TYR A 75 -7.11 0.99 1.07
CA TYR A 75 -5.92 0.29 0.64
C TYR A 75 -4.66 0.97 1.17
N VAL A 76 -3.60 0.16 1.28
CA VAL A 76 -2.23 0.61 1.54
C VAL A 76 -1.33 -0.06 0.51
N LEU A 77 -0.56 0.69 -0.26
CA LEU A 77 0.40 0.17 -1.24
C LEU A 77 1.81 0.57 -0.83
N GLY A 78 2.70 -0.42 -0.73
CA GLY A 78 4.11 -0.22 -0.43
C GLY A 78 4.94 -0.21 -1.69
N PHE A 79 5.63 0.90 -1.93
CA PHE A 79 6.53 1.08 -3.06
C PHE A 79 7.97 1.22 -2.59
N GLN A 80 8.89 0.69 -3.38
CA GLN A 80 10.32 0.84 -3.15
C GLN A 80 10.99 1.48 -4.37
N GLY A 81 11.84 2.46 -4.11
CA GLY A 81 12.82 3.04 -5.04
C GLY A 81 14.12 3.28 -4.27
N LEU A 82 14.76 4.43 -4.47
CA LEU A 82 15.88 4.85 -3.59
C LEU A 82 15.47 4.96 -2.11
N ARG A 83 14.22 5.34 -1.85
CA ARG A 83 13.60 5.36 -0.52
C ARG A 83 12.24 4.65 -0.59
N PRO A 84 11.76 4.05 0.51
CA PRO A 84 10.43 3.49 0.54
C PRO A 84 9.38 4.61 0.52
N VAL A 85 8.24 4.32 -0.09
CA VAL A 85 7.07 5.20 -0.10
C VAL A 85 5.83 4.36 0.09
N VAL A 86 4.97 4.78 1.01
CA VAL A 86 3.70 4.10 1.25
C VAL A 86 2.57 5.00 0.77
N LYS A 87 1.63 4.42 0.05
CA LYS A 87 0.44 5.10 -0.43
C LYS A 87 -0.79 4.58 0.29
N VAL A 88 -1.61 5.48 0.83
CA VAL A 88 -2.88 5.15 1.48
C VAL A 88 -4.01 5.81 0.71
N GLY A 89 -5.14 5.12 0.56
CA GLY A 89 -6.34 5.78 0.09
C GLY A 89 -7.55 4.86 -0.05
N THR A 90 -8.55 5.31 -0.80
CA THR A 90 -9.77 4.53 -1.04
C THR A 90 -10.07 4.23 -2.49
N THR A 91 -10.79 3.14 -2.71
CA THR A 91 -11.24 2.74 -4.05
C THR A 91 -12.51 1.90 -3.98
N SER A 92 -13.29 1.94 -5.06
CA SER A 92 -14.38 0.99 -5.33
C SER A 92 -14.04 0.07 -6.51
N ASN A 93 -12.81 0.13 -7.01
CA ASN A 93 -12.29 -0.71 -8.09
C ASN A 93 -10.76 -0.89 -7.87
N PRO A 94 -10.35 -1.81 -6.98
CA PRO A 94 -8.97 -2.01 -6.60
C PRO A 94 -8.09 -2.38 -7.79
N GLU A 95 -8.50 -3.30 -8.67
CA GLU A 95 -7.65 -3.76 -9.77
C GLU A 95 -7.27 -2.61 -10.72
N ARG A 96 -8.26 -1.79 -11.14
CA ARG A 96 -7.99 -0.63 -11.99
C ARG A 96 -7.09 0.37 -11.29
N GLN A 97 -7.34 0.62 -10.00
CA GLN A 97 -6.63 1.62 -9.22
C GLN A 97 -5.16 1.23 -9.00
N PHE A 98 -4.91 -0.03 -8.63
CA PHE A 98 -3.57 -0.52 -8.33
C PHE A 98 -2.69 -0.55 -9.59
N ASN A 99 -3.25 -0.98 -10.72
CA ASN A 99 -2.55 -0.92 -12.00
C ASN A 99 -2.22 0.52 -12.43
N ALA A 100 -3.13 1.48 -12.18
CA ALA A 100 -2.87 2.88 -12.48
C ALA A 100 -1.72 3.45 -11.63
N TYR A 101 -1.70 3.17 -10.32
CA TYR A 101 -0.65 3.66 -9.44
C TYR A 101 0.69 2.97 -9.65
N GLU A 102 0.71 1.68 -9.98
CA GLU A 102 1.94 0.99 -10.37
C GLU A 102 2.59 1.67 -11.59
N ILE A 103 1.80 2.00 -12.62
CA ILE A 103 2.30 2.69 -13.81
C ILE A 103 2.86 4.08 -13.45
N GLN A 104 2.15 4.83 -12.61
CA GLN A 104 2.60 6.15 -12.15
C GLN A 104 3.89 6.05 -11.33
N ALA A 105 3.93 5.15 -10.33
CA ALA A 105 5.08 4.90 -9.48
C ALA A 105 6.30 4.46 -10.29
N ARG A 106 6.10 3.57 -11.27
CA ARG A 106 7.16 3.13 -12.18
C ARG A 106 7.75 4.30 -12.95
N ASN A 107 6.95 5.22 -13.48
CA ASN A 107 7.47 6.37 -14.20
C ASN A 107 8.32 7.31 -13.30
N LEU A 108 8.17 7.18 -11.98
CA LEU A 108 8.94 7.91 -10.96
C LEU A 108 10.08 7.08 -10.36
N GLY A 109 10.35 5.87 -10.87
CA GLY A 109 11.43 5.00 -10.38
C GLY A 109 11.08 4.13 -9.17
N PHE A 110 9.79 3.92 -8.91
CA PHE A 110 9.31 3.10 -7.79
C PHE A 110 8.58 1.85 -8.28
N ALA A 111 8.87 0.71 -7.67
CA ALA A 111 8.18 -0.55 -7.93
C ALA A 111 7.27 -0.92 -6.76
N LEU A 112 6.17 -1.61 -7.04
CA LEU A 112 5.26 -2.12 -6.03
C LEU A 112 5.90 -3.34 -5.36
N VAL A 113 6.08 -3.30 -4.04
CA VAL A 113 6.73 -4.38 -3.27
C VAL A 113 5.86 -4.95 -2.16
N ASP A 114 4.82 -4.21 -1.76
CA ASP A 114 3.83 -4.62 -0.78
C ASP A 114 2.47 -4.00 -1.08
N GLY A 115 1.41 -4.54 -0.47
CA GLY A 115 0.06 -4.02 -0.63
C GLY A 115 -0.92 -4.66 0.32
N TRP A 116 -1.98 -3.95 0.66
CA TRP A 116 -3.11 -4.43 1.44
C TRP A 116 -4.37 -3.71 0.98
N VAL A 117 -5.49 -4.40 1.02
CA VAL A 117 -6.82 -3.87 0.72
C VAL A 117 -7.80 -4.39 1.76
N SER A 118 -8.71 -3.53 2.21
CA SER A 118 -9.74 -3.92 3.17
C SER A 118 -10.89 -4.69 2.50
N GLU A 119 -11.67 -5.39 3.32
CA GLU A 119 -13.06 -5.71 2.99
C GLU A 119 -13.87 -4.42 2.71
N PRO A 120 -15.02 -4.49 2.03
CA PRO A 120 -15.89 -3.34 1.87
C PRO A 120 -16.31 -2.78 3.22
N LEU A 121 -16.12 -1.48 3.44
CA LEU A 121 -16.44 -0.80 4.71
C LEU A 121 -17.73 0.03 4.63
N GLY A 122 -18.42 0.01 3.48
CA GLY A 122 -19.64 0.77 3.24
C GLY A 122 -19.69 1.29 1.81
N THR A 123 -20.46 2.35 1.59
CA THR A 123 -20.48 3.06 0.31
C THR A 123 -19.17 3.82 0.09
N ARG A 124 -18.84 4.12 -1.17
CA ARG A 124 -17.66 4.93 -1.50
C ARG A 124 -17.63 6.26 -0.75
N LYS A 125 -18.79 6.90 -0.52
CA LYS A 125 -18.90 8.18 0.16
C LYS A 125 -18.54 8.07 1.65
N GLU A 126 -19.01 7.03 2.32
CA GLU A 126 -18.71 6.79 3.74
C GLU A 126 -17.22 6.52 3.93
N VAL A 127 -16.64 5.67 3.09
CA VAL A 127 -15.23 5.29 3.19
C VAL A 127 -14.31 6.46 2.83
N PHE A 128 -14.72 7.34 1.90
CA PHE A 128 -13.99 8.59 1.63
C PHE A 128 -13.95 9.54 2.83
N GLY A 129 -15.04 9.60 3.62
CA GLY A 129 -15.04 10.35 4.88
C GLY A 129 -14.05 9.77 5.90
N GLN A 130 -13.99 8.44 6.00
CA GLN A 130 -13.05 7.73 6.86
C GLN A 130 -11.59 7.92 6.41
N GLU A 131 -11.33 7.95 5.10
CA GLU A 131 -10.01 8.21 4.53
C GLU A 131 -9.43 9.55 4.96
N ALA A 132 -10.22 10.62 4.87
CA ALA A 132 -9.77 11.95 5.26
C ALA A 132 -9.29 11.97 6.73
N TYR A 133 -10.04 11.31 7.61
CA TYR A 133 -9.70 11.16 9.02
C TYR A 133 -8.41 10.36 9.25
N ILE A 134 -8.27 9.23 8.56
CA ILE A 134 -7.09 8.36 8.63
C ILE A 134 -5.86 9.11 8.14
N LEU A 135 -5.93 9.78 6.99
CA LEU A 135 -4.79 10.49 6.41
C LEU A 135 -4.35 11.68 7.27
N GLU A 136 -5.30 12.44 7.83
CA GLU A 136 -4.99 13.52 8.77
C GLU A 136 -4.25 12.97 10.01
N SER A 137 -4.79 11.90 10.60
CA SER A 137 -4.22 11.29 11.80
C SER A 137 -2.86 10.66 11.53
N LEU A 138 -2.68 9.98 10.40
CA LEU A 138 -1.38 9.47 9.96
C LEU A 138 -0.34 10.58 9.85
N HIS A 139 -0.69 11.73 9.27
CA HIS A 139 0.24 12.86 9.21
C HIS A 139 0.65 13.37 10.58
N PHE A 140 -0.28 13.48 11.52
CA PHE A 140 0.06 13.86 12.89
C PHE A 140 0.95 12.82 13.58
N VAL A 141 0.59 11.54 13.50
CA VAL A 141 1.34 10.46 14.17
C VAL A 141 2.74 10.28 13.56
N LEU A 142 2.85 10.31 12.24
CA LEU A 142 4.10 9.97 11.54
C LEU A 142 5.01 11.19 11.31
N ASN A 143 4.44 12.37 11.10
CA ASN A 143 5.21 13.59 10.81
C ASN A 143 5.14 14.63 11.94
N GLY A 144 4.31 14.43 12.96
CA GLY A 144 4.08 15.38 14.05
C GLY A 144 3.23 16.61 13.68
N HIS A 145 2.91 16.80 12.40
CA HIS A 145 2.18 17.97 11.89
C HIS A 145 1.60 17.69 10.48
N LEU A 146 0.67 18.54 10.06
CA LEU A 146 0.20 18.58 8.66
C LEU A 146 1.22 19.33 7.78
N ILE A 147 1.72 18.67 6.74
CA ILE A 147 2.68 19.27 5.82
C ILE A 147 1.97 20.33 4.97
N GLY A 148 2.24 21.61 5.22
CA GLY A 148 1.69 22.73 4.46
C GLY A 148 0.16 22.84 4.48
N GLY A 149 -0.49 22.31 5.52
CA GLY A 149 -1.95 22.30 5.66
C GLY A 149 -2.68 21.41 4.65
N ARG A 150 -1.96 20.52 3.95
CA ARG A 150 -2.54 19.59 2.98
C ARG A 150 -2.45 18.16 3.50
N ILE A 151 -3.48 17.38 3.19
CA ILE A 151 -3.54 15.94 3.43
C ILE A 151 -3.00 15.25 2.18
N PHE A 152 -1.90 14.52 2.31
CA PHE A 152 -1.29 13.75 1.24
C PHE A 152 -1.50 12.26 1.46
N GLU A 153 -1.71 11.55 0.36
CA GLU A 153 -1.87 10.10 0.33
C GLU A 153 -0.53 9.34 0.24
N TRP A 154 0.61 10.04 0.21
CA TRP A 154 1.95 9.46 0.02
C TRP A 154 2.86 9.77 1.21
N PHE A 155 3.41 8.72 1.82
CA PHE A 155 4.21 8.76 3.04
C PHE A 155 5.63 8.25 2.72
N HIS A 156 6.57 9.19 2.55
CA HIS A 156 7.95 8.89 2.18
C HIS A 156 8.78 8.51 3.40
N GLY A 157 9.61 7.47 3.27
CA GLY A 157 10.55 7.05 4.31
C GLY A 157 9.92 6.28 5.47
N HIS A 158 8.62 6.01 5.42
CA HIS A 158 7.88 5.29 6.45
C HIS A 158 7.77 3.80 6.15
N ASP A 159 7.67 3.00 7.20
CA ASP A 159 7.51 1.55 7.11
C ASP A 159 6.09 1.16 6.69
N PHE A 160 5.99 0.20 5.77
CA PHE A 160 4.71 -0.27 5.24
C PHE A 160 3.85 -0.98 6.30
N GLN A 161 4.45 -1.87 7.12
CA GLN A 161 3.67 -2.63 8.10
C GLN A 161 3.12 -1.69 9.17
N ARG A 162 3.93 -0.72 9.61
CA ARG A 162 3.48 0.28 10.57
C ARG A 162 2.29 1.10 10.05
N ILE A 163 2.35 1.59 8.81
CA ILE A 163 1.23 2.34 8.22
C ILE A 163 0.01 1.45 8.06
N LYS A 164 0.19 0.21 7.60
CA LYS A 164 -0.90 -0.75 7.45
C LYS A 164 -1.61 -0.99 8.78
N GLU A 165 -0.89 -1.26 9.86
CA GLU A 165 -1.45 -1.45 11.21
C GLU A 165 -2.29 -0.23 11.65
N LEU A 166 -1.74 0.97 11.50
CA LEU A 166 -2.44 2.22 11.84
C LEU A 166 -3.71 2.43 11.00
N VAL A 167 -3.69 2.07 9.72
CA VAL A 167 -4.87 2.15 8.84
C VAL A 167 -5.93 1.09 9.21
N GLN A 168 -5.49 -0.10 9.62
CA GLN A 168 -6.39 -1.18 10.03
C GLN A 168 -7.05 -0.91 11.39
N GLU A 169 -6.38 -0.15 12.25
CA GLU A 169 -6.86 0.18 13.59
C GLU A 169 -6.93 1.70 13.81
N PRO A 170 -7.95 2.39 13.24
CA PRO A 170 -8.10 3.84 13.36
C PRO A 170 -8.19 4.32 14.81
N ASP A 171 -8.66 3.49 15.74
CA ASP A 171 -8.70 3.81 17.16
C ASP A 171 -7.30 3.97 17.77
N GLN A 172 -6.31 3.19 17.32
CA GLN A 172 -4.92 3.35 17.72
C GLN A 172 -4.35 4.70 17.24
N LEU A 173 -4.70 5.11 16.01
CA LEU A 173 -4.32 6.44 15.49
C LEU A 173 -4.82 7.57 16.40
N VAL A 174 -6.01 7.44 16.99
CA VAL A 174 -6.57 8.43 17.92
C VAL A 174 -5.79 8.45 19.23
N MET A 175 -5.55 7.28 19.80
CA MET A 175 -4.83 7.15 21.06
C MET A 175 -3.40 7.67 20.94
N GLU A 176 -2.74 7.46 19.81
CA GLU A 176 -1.40 7.98 19.57
C GLU A 176 -1.38 9.48 19.30
N ARG A 177 -2.38 10.01 18.59
CA ARG A 177 -2.49 11.43 18.30
C ARG A 177 -2.75 12.28 19.54
N PHE A 178 -3.59 11.80 20.47
CA PHE A 178 -4.03 12.59 21.64
C PHE A 178 -3.47 12.08 22.97
N GLY A 179 -2.68 11.00 22.96
CA GLY A 179 -2.28 10.27 24.15
C GLY A 179 -3.38 9.32 24.63
N ALA A 180 -3.00 8.20 25.25
CA ALA A 180 -3.96 7.34 25.92
C ALA A 180 -4.75 8.17 26.94
N PRO A 181 -6.08 7.97 27.09
CA PRO A 181 -6.81 8.64 28.14
C PRO A 181 -6.12 8.31 29.46
N ALA A 182 -5.71 9.35 30.20
CA ALA A 182 -5.10 9.16 31.50
C ALA A 182 -5.98 8.21 32.30
N LYS A 183 -5.43 7.07 32.74
CA LYS A 183 -6.16 6.17 33.64
C LYS A 183 -6.72 7.05 34.75
N PRO A 184 -8.01 6.97 35.09
CA PRO A 184 -8.54 7.70 36.22
C PRO A 184 -7.69 7.31 37.42
N THR A 185 -6.92 8.27 37.92
CA THR A 185 -6.19 8.12 39.18
C THR A 185 -7.24 7.76 40.22
N ALA A 186 -7.13 6.55 40.77
CA ALA A 186 -8.00 6.12 41.85
C ALA A 186 -8.00 7.23 42.91
N PRO A 187 -9.16 7.59 43.49
CA PRO A 187 -9.19 8.58 44.55
C PRO A 187 -8.22 8.11 45.64
N GLY A 188 -7.23 8.96 45.93
CA GLY A 188 -6.28 8.69 47.00
C GLY A 188 -7.03 8.43 48.30
N PRO A 189 -6.51 7.53 49.17
CA PRO A 189 -7.14 7.29 50.46
C PRO A 189 -7.21 8.64 51.18
N GLY A 190 -8.43 9.07 51.50
CA GLY A 190 -8.66 10.32 52.20
C GLY A 190 -7.95 10.30 53.55
N GLU A 191 -7.20 11.37 53.81
CA GLU A 191 -6.80 11.80 55.16
C GLU A 191 -7.71 12.94 55.62
#